data_AF-A0A2D7G1R8-F1
#
_entry.id   AF-A0A2D7G1R8-F1
#
_cell.length_a   1.000
_cell.length_b   1.000
_cell.length_c   1.000
_cell.angle_alpha   90.00
_cell.angle_beta   90.00
_cell.angle_gamma   90.00
#
_symmetry.space_group_name_H-M   'P 1'
#
loop_
_entity.id
_entity.type
_entity.pdbx_description
1 polymer ?
#
loop_
_entity_poly.entity_id
_entity_poly.type
_entity_poly.pdbx_seq_one_letter_code
_entity_poly.pdbx_strand_id
1 'polypeptide(L)' 'MKPLRQSIFASPLDTWESIAARVLGDLNQDAAVAQLQSWNLHIFARRVLSEDGQLQQPILPSDIVFVEPPAAAIVAAD' A
#
# COMPACT_ATOMS: atom_id res chain seq x y z
N MET A 1 -24.64 5.73 -0.35
CA MET A 1 -23.44 5.08 -0.93
C MET A 1 -22.37 5.02 0.16
N LYS A 2 -21.66 3.91 0.33
CA LYS A 2 -20.47 3.90 1.20
C LYS A 2 -19.36 4.69 0.52
N PRO A 3 -18.57 5.51 1.24
CA PRO A 3 -17.44 6.19 0.62
C PRO A 3 -16.48 5.15 0.04
N LEU A 4 -16.09 5.36 -1.21
CA LEU A 4 -15.08 4.55 -1.88
C LEU A 4 -13.72 4.89 -1.30
N ARG A 5 -12.96 3.84 -0.95
CA ARG A 5 -11.64 4.02 -0.37
C ARG A 5 -10.69 4.68 -1.37
N GLN A 6 -10.02 5.76 -0.99
CA GLN A 6 -9.06 6.43 -1.87
C GLN A 6 -7.92 5.46 -2.26
N SER A 7 -7.62 5.42 -3.55
CA SER A 7 -6.58 4.55 -4.12
C SER A 7 -5.95 5.19 -5.35
N ILE A 8 -4.78 4.66 -5.72
CA ILE A 8 -4.03 5.02 -6.91
C ILE A 8 -3.62 3.76 -7.68
N PHE A 9 -3.30 3.92 -8.97
CA PHE A 9 -2.49 2.94 -9.68
C PHE A 9 -1.01 3.20 -9.42
N ALA A 10 -0.24 2.13 -9.22
CA ALA A 10 1.20 2.26 -9.13
C ALA A 10 1.80 2.66 -10.50
N SER A 11 2.80 3.54 -10.47
CA SER A 11 3.62 3.85 -11.64
C SER A 11 4.68 2.76 -11.84
N PRO A 12 5.21 2.60 -13.06
CA PRO A 12 6.38 1.75 -13.27
C PRO A 12 7.52 2.16 -12.34
N LEU A 13 8.15 1.17 -11.70
CA LEU A 13 9.26 1.35 -10.75
C LEU A 13 8.88 2.00 -9.41
N ASP A 14 7.59 2.23 -9.12
CA ASP A 14 7.18 2.68 -7.80
C ASP A 14 7.62 1.67 -6.73
N THR A 15 8.25 2.19 -5.69
CA THR A 15 8.51 1.51 -4.41
C THR A 15 7.55 2.01 -3.33
N TRP A 16 7.46 1.30 -2.21
CA TRP A 16 6.67 1.76 -1.06
C TRP A 16 7.10 3.16 -0.59
N GLU A 17 8.41 3.42 -0.57
CA GLU A 17 9.00 4.70 -0.16
C GLU A 17 8.62 5.83 -1.12
N SER A 18 8.67 5.57 -2.43
CA SER A 18 8.30 6.56 -3.44
C SER A 18 6.81 6.92 -3.39
N ILE A 19 5.95 5.91 -3.17
CA ILE A 19 4.51 6.12 -3.02
C ILE A 19 4.22 6.86 -1.71
N ALA A 20 4.85 6.46 -0.60
CA ALA A 20 4.72 7.11 0.71
C ALA A 20 5.05 8.60 0.63
N ALA A 21 6.17 8.96 0.01
CA ALA A 21 6.56 10.36 -0.16
C ALA A 21 5.54 11.16 -0.98
N ARG A 22 4.93 10.54 -2.00
CA ARG A 22 3.95 11.18 -2.88
C ARG A 22 2.58 11.38 -2.24
N VAL A 23 2.11 10.41 -1.44
CA VAL A 23 0.70 10.38 -0.96
C VAL A 23 0.54 10.61 0.54
N LEU A 24 1.62 10.45 1.32
CA LEU A 24 1.66 10.62 2.78
C LEU A 24 2.85 11.51 3.20
N GLY A 25 3.17 12.54 2.40
CA GLY A 25 4.38 13.36 2.57
C GLY A 25 4.48 14.12 3.91
N ASP A 26 3.37 14.28 4.63
CA ASP A 26 3.34 14.92 5.95
C ASP A 26 3.79 13.98 7.09
N LEU A 27 3.89 12.67 6.82
CA LEU A 27 4.31 11.68 7.79
C LEU A 27 5.80 11.37 7.69
N ASN A 28 6.38 10.89 8.79
CA ASN A 28 7.70 10.26 8.75
C ASN A 28 7.68 9.07 7.77
N GLN A 29 8.74 8.93 6.96
CA GLN A 29 8.80 7.95 5.87
C GLN A 29 8.55 6.51 6.33
N ASP A 30 9.17 6.08 7.43
CA ASP A 30 9.01 4.71 7.93
C ASP A 30 7.57 4.46 8.41
N ALA A 31 6.97 5.45 9.08
CA ALA A 31 5.57 5.38 9.52
C ALA A 31 4.58 5.38 8.35
N ALA A 32 4.89 6.13 7.28
CA ALA A 32 4.09 6.17 6.06
C ALA A 32 4.17 4.85 5.29
N VAL A 33 5.37 4.29 5.14
CA VAL A 33 5.60 2.98 4.51
C VAL A 33 4.88 1.88 5.30
N ALA A 34 5.01 1.85 6.63
CA ALA A 34 4.34 0.86 7.47
C ALA A 34 2.81 0.92 7.32
N GLN A 35 2.23 2.13 7.24
CA GLN A 35 0.80 2.30 6.98
C GLN A 35 0.40 1.78 5.60
N LEU A 36 1.12 2.17 4.55
CA LEU A 36 0.82 1.70 3.19
C LEU A 36 0.90 0.18 3.07
N GLN A 37 1.92 -0.46 3.66
CA GLN A 37 2.06 -1.92 3.66
C GLN A 37 0.91 -2.60 4.41
N SER A 38 0.56 -2.09 5.60
CA SER A 38 -0.57 -2.60 6.41
C SER A 38 -1.91 -2.44 5.69
N TRP A 39 -2.09 -1.36 4.93
CA TRP A 39 -3.30 -1.06 4.18
C TRP A 39 -3.46 -1.87 2.90
N ASN A 40 -2.36 -2.45 2.41
CA ASN A 40 -2.24 -3.15 1.13
C ASN A 40 -1.58 -4.51 1.29
N LEU A 41 -2.00 -5.28 2.31
CA LEU A 41 -1.46 -6.61 2.59
C LEU A 41 -1.49 -7.56 1.38
N HIS A 42 -2.46 -7.40 0.47
CA HIS A 42 -2.56 -8.19 -0.77
C HIS A 42 -1.38 -7.97 -1.73
N ILE A 43 -0.77 -6.77 -1.72
CA ILE A 43 0.45 -6.46 -2.48
C ILE A 43 1.67 -6.83 -1.64
N PHE A 44 1.71 -6.38 -0.39
CA PHE A 44 2.86 -6.57 0.49
C PHE A 44 3.21 -8.05 0.73
N ALA A 45 2.21 -8.91 0.89
CA ALA A 45 2.43 -10.34 1.10
C ALA A 45 2.88 -11.09 -0.18
N ARG A 46 2.83 -10.45 -1.36
CA ARG A 46 3.21 -11.07 -2.63
C ARG A 46 4.73 -11.13 -2.74
N ARG A 47 5.28 -12.27 -2.36
CA ARG A 47 6.71 -12.56 -2.49
C ARG A 47 7.00 -13.16 -3.86
N VAL A 48 8.04 -12.65 -4.51
CA VAL A 48 8.57 -13.16 -5.78
C VAL A 48 10.06 -13.40 -5.59
N LEU A 49 10.56 -14.54 -6.09
CA LEU A 49 12.00 -14.78 -6.18
C LEU A 49 12.54 -14.02 -7.38
N SER A 50 13.44 -13.08 -7.16
CA SER A 50 14.19 -12.43 -8.23
C SER A 50 15.27 -13.38 -8.78
N GLU A 51 15.83 -13.04 -9.94
CA GLU A 51 16.83 -13.86 -10.65
C GLU A 51 18.10 -14.10 -9.82
N ASP A 52 18.42 -13.20 -8.89
CA ASP A 52 19.51 -13.29 -7.92
C ASP A 52 19.16 -14.12 -6.67
N GLY A 53 17.96 -14.72 -6.62
CA GLY A 53 17.49 -15.54 -5.52
C GLY A 53 16.97 -14.76 -4.30
N GLN A 54 16.87 -13.43 -4.38
CA GLN A 54 16.30 -12.63 -3.30
C GLN A 54 14.77 -12.68 -3.31
N LEU A 55 14.17 -12.63 -2.11
CA LEU A 55 12.72 -12.47 -1.99
C LEU A 55 12.37 -10.99 -2.10
N GLN A 56 11.74 -10.62 -3.21
CA GLN A 56 11.23 -9.27 -3.44
C GLN A 56 9.72 -9.21 -3.23
N GLN A 57 9.23 -8.00 -2.96
CA GLN A 57 7.80 -7.69 -2.83
C GLN A 57 7.45 -6.62 -3.85
N PRO A 58 7.42 -6.97 -5.15
CA PRO A 58 7.26 -5.98 -6.21
C PRO A 58 5.86 -5.37 -6.17
N ILE A 59 5.78 -4.05 -6.31
CA ILE A 59 4.56 -3.34 -6.66
C ILE A 59 4.49 -3.31 -8.19
N LEU A 60 3.42 -3.86 -8.76
CA LEU A 60 3.19 -3.94 -10.19
C LEU A 60 2.38 -2.73 -10.65
N PRO A 61 2.56 -2.25 -11.90
CA PRO A 61 1.76 -1.14 -12.43
C PRO A 61 0.24 -1.40 -12.46
N SER A 62 -0.17 -2.67 -12.50
CA SER A 62 -1.58 -3.08 -12.44
C SER A 62 -2.15 -3.14 -11.03
N ASP A 63 -1.34 -2.91 -10.00
CA ASP A 63 -1.82 -2.90 -8.63
C ASP A 63 -2.62 -1.63 -8.33
N ILE A 64 -3.69 -1.82 -7.57
CA ILE A 64 -4.43 -0.75 -6.92
C ILE A 64 -3.90 -0.61 -5.49
N VAL A 65 -3.29 0.54 -5.21
CA VAL A 65 -2.71 0.87 -3.91
C VAL A 65 -3.66 1.80 -3.16
N PHE A 66 -4.18 1.34 -2.04
CA PHE A 66 -4.97 2.15 -1.12
C PHE A 66 -4.08 3.11 -0.33
N VAL A 67 -4.50 4.37 -0.23
CA VAL A 67 -3.70 5.46 0.37
C VAL A 67 -4.33 6.05 1.64
N GLU A 68 -5.35 5.38 2.16
CA GLU A 68 -6.03 5.72 3.40
C GLU A 68 -6.37 4.43 4.17
N PRO A 69 -6.65 4.47 5.48
CA PRO A 69 -6.95 3.25 6.24
C PRO A 69 -8.17 2.50 5.70
N PRO A 70 -8.26 1.18 5.91
CA PRO A 70 -9.47 0.45 5.59
C PRO A 70 -10.63 1.08 6.36
N ALA A 71 -11.79 1.22 5.72
CA ALA A 71 -12.98 1.70 6.40
C ALA A 71 -13.21 0.83 7.63
N ALA A 72 -13.29 1.45 8.81
CA ALA A 72 -13.58 0.73 10.03
C ALA A 72 -14.83 -0.13 9.79
N ALA A 73 -14.76 -1.41 10.14
CA ALA A 73 -16.00 -2.16 10.32
C ALA A 73 -16.83 -1.35 11.31
N ILE A 74 -18.01 -0.91 10.90
CA ILE A 74 -19.01 -0.43 11.85
C ILE A 74 -19.35 -1.67 12.69
N VAL A 75 -18.59 -1.91 13.75
CA VAL A 75 -19.05 -2.74 14.86
C VAL A 75 -20.15 -1.90 15.46
N ALA A 76 -21.40 -2.28 15.17
CA ALA A 76 -22.53 -1.70 15.87
C ALA A 76 -22.24 -1.89 17.36
N ALA A 77 -22.08 -0.77 18.07
CA ALA A 77 -22.09 -0.81 19.52
C ALA A 77 -23.52 -1.23 19.91
N ASP A 78 -23.63 -2.38 20.58
CA ASP A 78 -24.87 -2.84 21.23
C ASP A 78 -25.34 -1.83 22.28
#